data_AF-A0AAW0J087-F1
#
_entry.id   AF-A0AAW0J087-F1
#
_cell.length_a   1.000
_cell.length_b   1.000
_cell.length_c   1.000
_cell.angle_alpha   90.00
_cell.angle_beta   90.00
_cell.angle_gamma   90.00
#
_symmetry.space_group_name_H-M   'P 1'
#
loop_
_entity.id
_entity.type
_entity.pdbx_description
1 polymer ?
#
loop_
_entity_poly.entity_id
_entity_poly.type
_entity_poly.pdbx_seq_one_letter_code
_entity_poly.pdbx_strand_id
1 'polypeptide(L)' 'MRRKILMEDKCEQCGLESETAIHAVWECAMLDEIWEVVPGFEDQRQYAISNTRNLISVLQKKRKNLELMAMVMWTIWY' A
#
# COMPACT_ATOMS: atom_id res chain seq x y z
N MET A 1 10.09 -14.89 -10.58
CA MET A 1 10.61 -14.74 -9.21
C MET A 1 9.67 -15.51 -8.28
N ARG A 2 10.08 -16.68 -7.78
CA ARG A 2 9.26 -17.50 -6.86
C ARG A 2 9.55 -17.00 -5.44
N ARG A 3 8.58 -16.37 -4.78
CA ARG A 3 8.65 -16.12 -3.34
C ARG A 3 8.86 -17.47 -2.66
N LYS A 4 9.98 -17.62 -1.96
CA LYS A 4 10.23 -18.78 -1.12
C LYS A 4 9.11 -18.79 -0.09
N ILE A 5 8.32 -19.86 -0.08
CA ILE A 5 7.41 -20.19 1.00
C ILE A 5 8.28 -20.49 2.22
N LEU A 6 8.71 -19.45 2.93
CA LEU A 6 9.47 -19.53 4.16
C LEU A 6 8.70 -18.74 5.21
N MET A 7 7.78 -19.45 5.89
CA MET A 7 7.40 -19.44 7.31
C MET A 7 7.35 -18.16 8.17
N GLU A 8 7.75 -17.01 7.67
CA GLU A 8 7.55 -15.73 8.31
C GLU A 8 6.55 -14.97 7.44
N ASP A 9 5.27 -15.09 7.79
CA ASP A 9 4.19 -14.30 7.21
C ASP A 9 4.35 -12.82 7.61
N LYS A 10 5.56 -12.26 7.66
CA LYS A 10 5.86 -10.89 8.10
C LYS A 10 6.20 -10.01 6.91
N CYS A 11 5.77 -8.76 6.96
CA CYS A 11 6.01 -7.80 5.89
C CYS A 11 7.50 -7.58 5.64
N GLU A 12 7.93 -7.69 4.37
CA GLU A 12 9.29 -7.40 3.93
C GLU A 12 9.76 -5.97 4.27
N GLN A 13 8.85 -5.01 4.39
CA GLN A 13 9.17 -3.61 4.67
C GLN A 13 9.35 -3.32 6.16
N CYS A 14 8.40 -3.72 7.01
CA CYS A 14 8.46 -3.40 8.45
C CYS A 14 9.00 -4.54 9.32
N GLY A 15 8.93 -5.80 8.88
CA GLY A 15 9.32 -6.98 9.65
C GLY A 15 8.47 -7.24 10.92
N LEU A 16 7.38 -6.49 11.11
CA LEU A 16 6.56 -6.50 12.33
C LEU A 16 5.20 -7.17 12.12
N GLU A 17 4.42 -6.64 11.17
CA GLU A 17 3.07 -7.09 10.90
C GLU A 17 3.01 -8.22 9.89
N SER A 18 1.88 -8.91 9.85
CA SER A 18 1.69 -9.96 8.87
C SER A 18 1.64 -9.42 7.45
N GLU A 19 2.36 -10.04 6.52
CA GLU A 19 2.35 -9.60 5.13
C GLU A 19 1.03 -9.94 4.45
N THR A 20 0.19 -8.92 4.28
CA THR A 20 -0.95 -8.96 3.38
C THR A 20 -0.66 -8.09 2.16
N ALA A 21 -1.36 -8.35 1.05
CA ALA A 21 -1.20 -7.54 -0.16
C ALA A 21 -1.47 -6.05 0.10
N ILE A 22 -2.43 -5.71 0.97
CA ILE A 22 -2.75 -4.33 1.32
C ILE A 22 -1.70 -3.71 2.24
N HIS A 23 -1.19 -4.48 3.21
CA HIS A 23 -0.13 -4.01 4.09
C HIS A 23 1.17 -3.72 3.32
N ALA A 24 1.57 -4.63 2.45
CA ALA A 24 2.81 -4.53 1.68
C ALA A 24 2.88 -3.32 0.73
N VAL A 25 1.75 -2.76 0.29
CA VAL A 25 1.72 -1.67 -0.70
C VAL A 25 1.03 -0.39 -0.22
N TRP A 26 0.35 -0.43 0.93
CA TRP A 26 -0.46 0.70 1.40
C TRP A 26 -0.36 0.93 2.91
N GLU A 27 -0.68 -0.05 3.75
CA GLU A 27 -0.84 0.18 5.19
C GLU A 27 0.49 0.21 5.96
N CYS A 28 1.56 -0.36 5.43
CA CYS A 28 2.85 -0.38 6.12
C CYS A 28 3.37 1.04 6.38
N ALA A 29 3.73 1.33 7.64
CA ALA A 29 4.28 2.63 8.08
C ALA A 29 5.56 3.02 7.32
N MET A 30 6.36 2.05 6.90
CA MET A 30 7.59 2.30 6.13
C MET A 30 7.33 2.88 4.74
N LEU A 31 6.08 2.88 4.28
CA LEU A 31 5.68 3.45 2.98
C LEU A 31 5.24 4.91 3.10
N ASP A 32 5.18 5.49 4.31
CA ASP A 32 4.72 6.87 4.52
C ASP A 32 5.55 7.88 3.73
N GLU A 33 6.87 7.76 3.79
CA GLU A 33 7.78 8.64 3.06
C GLU A 33 7.58 8.58 1.54
N ILE A 34 7.11 7.42 1.01
CA ILE A 34 6.80 7.26 -0.41
C ILE A 34 5.48 7.96 -0.72
N TRP A 35 4.43 7.72 0.07
CA TRP A 35 3.10 8.29 -0.19
C TRP A 35 3.05 9.80 0.05
N GLU A 36 3.84 10.32 0.99
CA GLU A 36 3.96 11.75 1.29
C GLU A 36 4.48 12.58 0.10
N VAL A 37 5.31 11.99 -0.77
CA VAL A 37 5.85 12.68 -1.95
C VAL A 37 5.04 12.43 -3.22
N VAL A 38 4.03 11.56 -3.18
CA VAL A 38 3.18 11.25 -4.34
C VAL A 38 2.03 12.27 -4.40
N PRO A 39 1.93 13.07 -5.48
CA PRO A 39 0.92 14.12 -5.57
C PRO A 39 -0.51 13.60 -5.39
N GLY A 40 -1.22 14.16 -4.42
CA GLY A 40 -2.58 13.80 -4.06
C GLY A 40 -2.70 12.62 -3.08
N PHE A 41 -1.60 12.08 -2.57
CA PHE A 41 -1.59 11.00 -1.58
C PHE A 41 -0.88 11.37 -0.28
N GLU A 42 -0.57 12.65 -0.07
CA GLU A 42 0.12 13.18 1.10
C GLU A 42 -0.64 12.84 2.40
N ASP A 43 -1.97 12.85 2.33
CA ASP A 43 -2.88 12.54 3.44
C ASP A 43 -3.34 11.07 3.46
N GLN A 44 -2.56 10.14 2.91
CA GLN A 44 -2.93 8.72 2.77
C GLN A 44 -3.43 8.10 4.08
N ARG A 45 -2.81 8.45 5.21
CA ARG A 45 -3.17 7.96 6.55
C ARG A 45 -4.55 8.39 7.05
N GLN A 46 -5.16 9.43 6.45
CA GLN A 46 -6.53 9.84 6.79
C GLN A 46 -7.59 8.89 6.22
N TYR A 47 -7.20 7.96 5.36
CA TYR A 47 -8.12 7.00 4.75
C TYR A 47 -8.23 5.76 5.64
N ALA A 48 -9.43 5.53 6.20
CA ALA A 48 -9.74 4.29 6.89
C ALA A 48 -9.91 3.15 5.88
N ILE A 49 -8.81 2.45 5.61
CA ILE A 49 -8.74 1.34 4.66
C ILE A 49 -8.74 0.02 5.42
N SER A 50 -9.57 -0.93 4.96
CA SER A 50 -9.68 -2.27 5.58
C SER A 50 -9.39 -3.42 4.62
N ASN A 51 -9.39 -3.14 3.31
CA ASN A 51 -9.03 -4.07 2.24
C ASN A 51 -8.88 -3.33 0.91
N THR A 52 -8.37 -4.04 -0.09
CA THR A 52 -8.15 -3.53 -1.46
C THR A 52 -9.40 -2.98 -2.14
N ARG A 53 -10.57 -3.59 -1.94
CA ARG A 53 -11.83 -3.10 -2.51
C ARG A 53 -12.25 -1.77 -1.87
N ASN A 54 -12.12 -1.67 -0.56
CA ASN A 54 -12.40 -0.45 0.18
C ASN A 54 -11.45 0.68 -0.23
N LEU A 55 -10.16 0.39 -0.41
CA LEU A 55 -9.18 1.32 -0.95
C LEU A 55 -9.61 1.96 -2.28
N ILE A 56 -9.91 1.12 -3.27
CA ILE A 56 -10.32 1.58 -4.60
C ILE A 56 -11.58 2.45 -4.49
N SER A 57 -12.56 2.02 -3.69
CA SER A 57 -13.80 2.77 -3.50
C SER A 57 -13.59 4.15 -2.86
N VAL A 58 -12.74 4.24 -1.82
CA VAL A 58 -12.42 5.50 -1.13
C VAL A 58 -11.71 6.46 -2.07
N LEU A 59 -10.72 5.97 -2.82
CA LEU A 59 -9.94 6.79 -3.75
C LEU A 59 -10.78 7.26 -4.95
N GLN A 60 -11.67 6.41 -5.47
CA GLN A 60 -12.66 6.81 -6.47
C GLN A 60 -13.58 7.92 -5.97
N LYS A 61 -14.13 7.77 -4.76
CA LYS A 61 -15.02 8.77 -4.15
C LYS A 61 -14.30 10.11 -3.94
N LYS A 62 -13.01 10.06 -3.59
CA LYS A 62 -12.15 11.24 -3.41
C LYS A 62 -11.53 11.75 -4.73
N ARG A 63 -11.88 11.15 -5.87
CA ARG A 63 -11.38 11.50 -7.21
C ARG A 63 -9.84 11.52 -7.28
N LYS A 64 -9.19 10.60 -6.58
CA LYS A 64 -7.74 10.43 -6.62
C LYS A 64 -7.32 9.75 -7.91
N ASN A 65 -6.07 9.96 -8.31
CA ASN A 65 -5.52 9.37 -9.52
C ASN A 65 -5.20 7.88 -9.28
N LEU A 66 -6.11 7.00 -9.68
CA LEU A 66 -5.97 5.55 -9.51
C LEU A 66 -4.84 4.95 -10.36
N GLU A 67 -4.53 5.57 -11.51
CA GLU A 67 -3.43 5.12 -12.36
C GLU A 67 -2.09 5.39 -11.69
N LEU A 68 -1.91 6.60 -11.14
CA LEU A 68 -0.74 6.96 -10.34
C LEU A 68 -0.61 6.05 -9.12
N MET A 69 -1.70 5.82 -8.39
CA MET A 69 -1.74 4.87 -7.28
C MET A 69 -1.27 3.47 -7.71
N ALA A 70 -1.81 2.94 -8.80
CA ALA A 70 -1.46 1.60 -9.28
C ALA A 70 0.02 1.52 -9.70
N MET A 71 0.55 2.57 -10.34
CA MET A 71 1.98 2.65 -10.69
C MET A 71 2.86 2.65 -9.45
N VAL A 72 2.54 3.47 -8.43
CA VAL A 72 3.30 3.51 -7.18
C VAL A 72 3.25 2.17 -6.45
N MET A 73 2.07 1.56 -6.32
CA MET A 73 1.94 0.22 -5.72
C MET A 73 2.77 -0.83 -6.46
N TRP A 74 2.82 -0.75 -7.79
CA TRP A 74 3.64 -1.63 -8.60
C TRP A 74 5.13 -1.45 -8.32
N THR A 75 5.60 -0.20 -8.14
CA THR A 75 7.00 0.09 -7.79
C THR A 75 7.37 -0.31 -6.37
N ILE A 76 6.41 -0.37 -5.44
CA ILE A 76 6.64 -0.87 -4.07
C ILE A 76 6.75 -2.40 -4.08
N TRP A 77 5.98 -3.06 -4.95
CA TRP A 77 5.89 -4.51 -5.01
C TRP A 77 7.05 -5.20 -5.74
N TYR A 78 7.78 -4.49 -6.63
CA TYR A 78 8.84 -5.04 -7.49
C TYR A 78 10.20 -4.43 -7.18
#